data_AF-A0A6N7W2A3-F1
#
_entry.id   AF-A0A6N7W2A3-F1
#
_cell.length_a   1.000
_cell.length_b   1.000
_cell.length_c   1.000
_cell.angle_alpha   90.00
_cell.angle_beta   90.00
_cell.angle_gamma   90.00
#
_symmetry.space_group_name_H-M   'P 1'
#
loop_
_entity.id
_entity.type
_entity.pdbx_description
1 polymer ?
#
loop_
_entity_poly.entity_id
_entity_poly.type
_entity_poly.pdbx_seq_one_letter_code
_entity_poly.pdbx_strand_id
1 'polypeptide(L)'
;MYRTAKANGLCLRAHAGEFGTAEDVREAVEVLEMDEVQHGIAAAASPQTMYFLKDNHICLNLCPTSNIMLGRSGDYKTYPIRLFYDYGVPVTINTDDMLIFNSSVSREYRMLYDSGCMKPEELDTIRQFGLRKGLRMNFLI
;
A
#
# COMPACT_ATOMS: atom_id res chain seq x y z
N MET A 1 14.24 3.24 -18.45
CA MET A 1 13.24 4.21 -17.93
C MET A 1 13.38 4.42 -16.42
N TYR A 2 13.08 3.44 -15.56
CA TYR A 2 13.17 3.59 -14.09
C TYR A 2 14.55 4.03 -13.59
N ARG A 3 15.63 3.39 -14.06
CA ARG A 3 17.01 3.82 -13.76
C ARG A 3 17.29 5.29 -14.10
N THR A 4 16.78 5.76 -15.25
CA THR A 4 16.91 7.17 -15.66
C THR A 4 16.09 8.09 -14.75
N ALA A 5 14.87 7.70 -14.39
CA ALA A 5 14.04 8.47 -13.45
C ALA A 5 14.70 8.56 -12.07
N LYS A 6 15.28 7.46 -11.57
CA LYS A 6 16.04 7.43 -10.32
C LYS A 6 17.26 8.36 -10.37
N ALA A 7 18.03 8.31 -11.46
CA ALA A 7 19.19 9.17 -11.67
C ALA A 7 18.82 10.67 -11.71
N ASN A 8 17.57 11.01 -12.04
CA ASN A 8 17.04 12.37 -12.02
C ASN A 8 16.27 12.70 -10.72
N GLY A 9 16.40 11.88 -9.68
CA GLY A 9 15.80 12.15 -8.36
C GLY A 9 14.28 11.99 -8.29
N LEU A 10 13.65 11.36 -9.29
CA LEU A 10 12.21 11.10 -9.27
C LEU A 10 11.88 9.95 -8.30
N CYS A 11 10.68 10.02 -7.72
CA CYS A 11 10.09 8.93 -6.96
C CYS A 11 9.58 7.85 -7.94
N LEU A 12 9.94 6.60 -7.68
CA LEU A 12 9.64 5.46 -8.52
C LEU A 12 8.44 4.71 -7.97
N ARG A 13 7.38 4.63 -8.78
CA ARG A 13 6.13 3.94 -8.44
C ARG A 13 5.62 3.12 -9.62
N ALA A 14 5.05 1.96 -9.35
CA ALA A 14 4.47 1.05 -10.34
C ALA A 14 3.33 0.26 -9.71
N HIS A 15 2.43 -0.28 -10.53
CA HIS A 15 1.48 -1.30 -10.08
C HIS A 15 2.20 -2.64 -9.97
N ALA A 16 2.07 -3.29 -8.81
CA ALA A 16 2.52 -4.66 -8.61
C ALA A 16 1.68 -5.31 -7.51
N GLY A 17 1.41 -6.62 -7.66
CA GLY A 17 0.72 -7.40 -6.63
C GLY A 17 -0.73 -7.03 -6.35
N GLU A 18 -1.38 -6.24 -7.21
CA GLU A 18 -2.85 -6.22 -7.27
C GLU A 18 -3.37 -7.57 -7.76
N PHE A 19 -2.79 -7.99 -8.89
CA PHE A 19 -2.85 -9.34 -9.43
C PHE A 19 -1.43 -9.94 -9.34
N GLY A 20 -1.32 -11.25 -9.20
CA GLY A 20 -0.04 -11.95 -9.03
C GLY A 20 0.22 -12.40 -7.60
N THR A 21 1.50 -12.52 -7.25
CA THR A 21 2.00 -13.11 -6.01
C THR A 21 2.80 -12.12 -5.16
N ALA A 22 3.08 -12.50 -3.91
CA ALA A 22 3.98 -11.73 -3.05
C ALA A 22 5.42 -11.66 -3.59
N GLU A 23 5.83 -12.65 -4.38
CA GLU A 23 7.16 -12.67 -5.01
C GLU A 23 7.21 -11.65 -6.15
N ASP A 24 6.15 -11.53 -6.96
CA ASP A 24 6.06 -10.53 -8.02
C ASP A 24 6.20 -9.10 -7.46
N VAL A 25 5.65 -8.84 -6.25
CA VAL A 25 5.83 -7.57 -5.55
C VAL A 25 7.31 -7.33 -5.21
N ARG A 26 7.97 -8.33 -4.62
CA ARG A 26 9.38 -8.24 -4.24
C ARG A 26 10.25 -8.01 -5.47
N GLU A 27 10.10 -8.85 -6.49
CA GLU A 27 10.86 -8.75 -7.73
C GLU A 27 10.66 -7.39 -8.40
N ALA A 28 9.42 -6.88 -8.48
CA ALA A 28 9.15 -5.57 -9.06
C ALA A 28 9.89 -4.46 -8.30
N VAL A 29 9.88 -4.49 -6.96
CA VAL A 29 10.61 -3.52 -6.14
C VAL A 29 12.12 -3.60 -6.38
N GLU A 30 12.69 -4.81 -6.40
CA GLU A 30 14.13 -5.01 -6.60
C GLU A 30 14.59 -4.58 -8.00
N VAL A 31 13.87 -5.00 -9.04
CA VAL A 31 14.23 -4.77 -10.45
C VAL A 31 14.00 -3.33 -10.87
N LEU A 32 12.90 -2.71 -10.42
CA LEU A 32 12.56 -1.34 -10.77
C LEU A 32 13.09 -0.32 -9.76
N GLU A 33 13.68 -0.77 -8.65
CA GLU A 33 14.20 0.05 -7.56
C GLU A 33 13.14 1.02 -7.00
N MET A 34 11.92 0.51 -6.81
CA MET A 34 10.73 1.30 -6.47
C MET A 34 10.83 1.95 -5.08
N ASP A 35 10.30 3.16 -4.92
CA ASP A 35 10.11 3.80 -3.62
C ASP A 35 8.71 3.44 -3.05
N GLU A 36 7.71 3.21 -3.91
CA GLU A 36 6.34 2.84 -3.51
C GLU A 36 5.69 1.88 -4.51
N VAL A 37 4.82 0.99 -4.02
CA VAL A 37 4.04 0.05 -4.82
C VAL A 37 2.58 0.50 -4.85
N GLN A 38 2.01 0.66 -6.04
CA GLN A 38 0.56 0.79 -6.20
C GLN A 38 -0.07 -0.59 -5.99
N HIS A 39 -1.04 -0.66 -5.07
CA HIS A 39 -1.58 -1.88 -4.47
C HIS A 39 -0.59 -2.64 -3.59
N GLY A 40 0.05 -3.70 -4.11
CA GLY A 40 0.89 -4.61 -3.32
C GLY A 40 0.13 -5.52 -2.36
N ILE A 41 -1.20 -5.65 -2.48
CA ILE A 41 -2.04 -6.46 -1.57
C ILE A 41 -1.56 -7.93 -1.49
N ALA A 42 -1.03 -8.49 -2.58
CA ALA A 42 -0.49 -9.85 -2.61
C ALA A 42 0.67 -10.08 -1.63
N ALA A 43 1.40 -9.02 -1.22
CA ALA A 43 2.48 -9.13 -0.25
C ALA A 43 2.04 -9.73 1.10
N ALA A 44 0.75 -9.61 1.45
CA ALA A 44 0.20 -10.18 2.68
C ALA A 44 0.31 -11.72 2.76
N ALA A 45 0.49 -12.39 1.62
CA ALA A 45 0.67 -13.85 1.57
C ALA A 45 2.07 -14.33 1.98
N SER A 46 3.02 -13.42 2.20
CA SER A 46 4.42 -13.76 2.51
C SER A 46 5.00 -12.86 3.61
N PRO A 47 5.21 -13.39 4.83
CA PRO A 47 5.93 -12.67 5.88
C PRO A 47 7.31 -12.17 5.42
N GLN A 48 8.01 -12.95 4.59
CA GLN A 48 9.32 -12.59 4.04
C GLN A 48 9.23 -11.35 3.14
N THR A 49 8.20 -11.26 2.29
CA THR A 49 7.96 -10.08 1.46
C THR A 49 7.61 -8.87 2.34
N MET A 50 6.78 -9.06 3.38
CA MET A 50 6.45 -7.96 4.30
C MET A 50 7.67 -7.44 5.07
N TYR A 51 8.56 -8.33 5.55
CA TYR A 51 9.83 -7.92 6.16
C TYR A 51 10.71 -7.16 5.17
N PHE A 52 10.84 -7.65 3.94
CA PHE A 52 11.59 -6.95 2.90
C PHE A 52 11.04 -5.54 2.64
N LEU A 53 9.72 -5.39 2.49
CA LEU A 53 9.09 -4.08 2.26
C LEU A 53 9.31 -3.13 3.43
N LYS A 54 9.16 -3.62 4.66
CA LYS A 54 9.43 -2.85 5.89
C LYS A 54 10.87 -2.38 5.95
N ASP A 55 11.82 -3.30 5.82
CA ASP A 55 13.26 -3.04 6.00
C ASP A 55 13.82 -2.12 4.91
N ASN A 56 13.21 -2.12 3.72
CA ASN A 56 13.54 -1.21 2.63
C ASN A 56 12.64 0.04 2.57
N HIS A 57 11.77 0.25 3.57
CA HIS A 57 10.87 1.39 3.67
C HIS A 57 9.95 1.60 2.45
N ILE A 58 9.48 0.52 1.84
CA ILE A 58 8.63 0.54 0.66
C ILE A 58 7.18 0.73 1.08
N CYS A 59 6.55 1.81 0.60
CA CYS A 59 5.15 2.09 0.90
C CYS A 59 4.21 1.33 -0.05
N LEU A 60 3.15 0.72 0.49
CA LEU A 60 2.04 0.16 -0.28
C LEU A 60 0.86 1.15 -0.33
N ASN A 61 0.41 1.50 -1.53
CA ASN A 61 -0.75 2.36 -1.75
C ASN A 61 -1.99 1.48 -1.95
N LEU A 62 -2.74 1.24 -0.87
CA LEU A 62 -3.83 0.25 -0.83
C LEU A 62 -5.15 0.85 -1.31
N CYS A 63 -5.94 0.04 -2.04
CA CYS A 63 -7.21 0.46 -2.62
C CYS A 63 -8.34 -0.53 -2.26
N PRO A 64 -8.90 -0.48 -1.04
CA PRO A 64 -9.83 -1.50 -0.54
C PRO A 64 -11.06 -1.71 -1.42
N THR A 65 -11.83 -0.66 -1.76
CA THR A 65 -13.02 -0.83 -2.62
C THR A 65 -12.67 -1.42 -3.98
N SER A 66 -11.62 -0.91 -4.64
CA SER A 66 -11.16 -1.44 -5.93
C SER A 66 -10.85 -2.92 -5.82
N ASN A 67 -10.02 -3.31 -4.84
CA ASN A 67 -9.64 -4.71 -4.66
C ASN A 67 -10.83 -5.62 -4.35
N ILE A 68 -11.84 -5.14 -3.62
CA ILE A 68 -13.06 -5.91 -3.35
C ILE A 68 -13.93 -6.04 -4.61
N MET A 69 -14.16 -4.94 -5.33
CA MET A 69 -14.99 -4.92 -6.55
C MET A 69 -14.36 -5.73 -7.69
N LEU A 70 -13.03 -5.80 -7.75
CA LEU A 70 -12.27 -6.61 -8.70
C LEU A 70 -12.07 -8.07 -8.22
N GLY A 71 -12.64 -8.46 -7.07
CA GLY A 71 -12.59 -9.82 -6.55
C GLY A 71 -11.23 -10.26 -6.00
N ARG A 72 -10.34 -9.30 -5.70
CA ARG A 72 -9.02 -9.54 -5.09
C ARG A 72 -9.04 -9.65 -3.57
N SER A 73 -10.04 -9.09 -2.92
CA SER A 73 -10.33 -9.32 -1.51
C SER A 73 -11.82 -9.61 -1.33
N GLY A 74 -12.19 -10.37 -0.29
CA GLY A 74 -13.59 -10.76 -0.07
C GLY A 74 -14.44 -9.61 0.46
N ASP A 75 -13.95 -8.91 1.48
CA ASP A 75 -14.65 -7.81 2.12
C ASP A 75 -13.68 -6.92 2.93
N TYR A 76 -14.21 -5.83 3.47
CA TYR A 76 -13.46 -4.91 4.33
C TYR A 76 -13.03 -5.49 5.67
N LYS A 77 -13.67 -6.56 6.16
CA LYS A 77 -13.37 -7.16 7.46
C LYS A 77 -12.12 -8.05 7.37
N THR A 78 -11.95 -8.70 6.23
CA THR A 78 -10.85 -9.62 5.91
C THR A 78 -9.77 -8.97 5.05
N TYR A 79 -9.90 -7.66 4.75
CA TYR A 79 -8.89 -6.90 4.01
C TYR A 79 -7.55 -6.89 4.78
N PRO A 80 -6.41 -7.17 4.13
CA PRO A 80 -5.15 -7.49 4.82
C PRO A 80 -4.39 -6.27 5.38
N ILE A 81 -4.99 -5.08 5.40
CA ILE A 81 -4.32 -3.86 5.91
C ILE A 81 -3.84 -4.01 7.36
N ARG A 82 -4.57 -4.78 8.19
CA ARG A 82 -4.16 -5.13 9.55
C ARG A 82 -2.77 -5.79 9.58
N LEU A 83 -2.54 -6.76 8.68
CA LEU A 83 -1.27 -7.49 8.61
C LEU A 83 -0.12 -6.52 8.28
N PHE A 84 -0.31 -5.66 7.28
CA PHE A 84 0.72 -4.68 6.92
C PHE A 84 1.03 -3.72 8.07
N TYR A 85 -0.01 -3.23 8.75
CA TYR A 85 0.15 -2.36 9.91
C TYR A 85 0.92 -3.04 11.04
N ASP A 86 0.55 -4.28 11.40
CA ASP A 86 1.17 -5.03 12.49
C ASP A 86 2.63 -5.43 12.18
N TYR A 87 2.95 -5.71 10.91
CA TYR A 87 4.32 -5.95 10.46
C TYR A 87 5.15 -4.66 10.34
N GLY A 88 4.53 -3.48 10.41
CA GLY A 88 5.18 -2.19 10.24
C GLY A 88 5.50 -1.83 8.80
N VAL A 89 4.83 -2.44 7.83
CA VAL A 89 4.92 -2.05 6.42
C VAL A 89 4.22 -0.70 6.25
N PRO A 90 4.87 0.34 5.69
CA PRO A 90 4.22 1.62 5.46
C PRO A 90 3.08 1.46 4.44
N VAL A 91 1.90 1.99 4.75
CA VAL A 91 0.74 1.94 3.87
C VAL A 91 0.06 3.29 3.74
N THR A 92 -0.61 3.52 2.62
CA THR A 92 -1.63 4.56 2.46
C THR A 92 -2.95 3.95 1.99
N ILE A 93 -4.04 4.72 2.06
CA ILE A 93 -5.39 4.30 1.65
C ILE A 93 -5.87 5.25 0.55
N ASN A 94 -6.24 4.68 -0.60
CA ASN A 94 -6.59 5.38 -1.83
C ASN A 94 -7.87 4.84 -2.46
N THR A 95 -8.43 5.61 -3.41
CA THR A 95 -9.66 5.27 -4.11
C THR A 95 -9.46 4.37 -5.31
N ASP A 96 -8.21 4.29 -5.81
CA ASP A 96 -7.95 3.89 -7.19
C ASP A 96 -8.77 4.77 -8.15
N ASP A 97 -9.58 4.19 -9.02
CA ASP A 97 -10.50 4.88 -9.91
C ASP A 97 -11.82 5.29 -9.23
N MET A 98 -11.85 6.46 -8.59
CA MET A 98 -13.04 7.00 -7.89
C MET A 98 -14.33 6.93 -8.72
N LEU A 99 -14.26 7.22 -10.03
CA LEU A 99 -15.43 7.21 -10.91
C LEU A 99 -15.95 5.80 -11.19
N ILE A 100 -15.05 4.81 -11.23
CA ILE A 100 -15.41 3.41 -11.51
C ILE A 100 -15.94 2.74 -10.25
N PHE A 101 -15.28 2.95 -9.12
CA PHE A 101 -15.61 2.27 -7.86
C PHE A 101 -16.57 3.06 -6.96
N ASN A 102 -16.91 4.30 -7.33
CA ASN A 102 -17.81 5.19 -6.60
C ASN A 102 -17.47 5.31 -5.10
N SER A 103 -16.18 5.48 -4.83
CA SER A 103 -15.64 5.60 -3.47
C SER A 103 -14.67 6.75 -3.36
N SER A 104 -14.85 7.56 -2.31
CA SER A 104 -13.93 8.64 -1.94
C SER A 104 -12.95 8.15 -0.89
N VAL A 105 -11.82 8.84 -0.73
CA VAL A 105 -10.84 8.50 0.32
C VAL A 105 -11.52 8.45 1.69
N SER A 106 -12.34 9.45 2.04
CA SER A 106 -13.07 9.45 3.32
C SER A 106 -13.99 8.23 3.48
N ARG A 107 -14.57 7.71 2.39
CA ARG A 107 -15.38 6.50 2.40
C ARG A 107 -14.54 5.26 2.65
N GLU A 108 -13.36 5.12 2.03
CA GLU A 108 -12.43 4.00 2.30
C GLU A 108 -12.09 3.91 3.79
N TYR A 109 -11.69 5.04 4.39
CA TYR A 109 -11.38 5.12 5.82
C TYR A 109 -12.60 4.75 6.68
N ARG A 110 -13.79 5.25 6.32
CA ARG A 110 -15.01 4.94 7.06
C ARG A 110 -15.35 3.45 7.01
N MET A 111 -15.20 2.80 5.85
CA MET A 111 -15.50 1.38 5.68
C MET A 111 -14.51 0.47 6.39
N LEU A 112 -13.23 0.83 6.42
CA LEU A 112 -12.21 0.13 7.23
C LEU A 112 -12.47 0.23 8.74
N TYR A 113 -12.98 1.38 9.19
CA TYR A 113 -13.41 1.57 10.58
C TYR A 113 -14.67 0.77 10.90
N ASP A 114 -15.72 0.92 10.10
CA ASP A 114 -17.01 0.27 10.31
C ASP A 114 -16.92 -1.27 10.22
N SER A 115 -15.97 -1.81 9.45
CA SER A 115 -15.72 -3.26 9.37
C SER A 115 -15.02 -3.84 10.61
N GLY A 116 -14.46 -2.98 11.46
CA GLY A 116 -13.64 -3.37 12.61
C GLY A 116 -12.22 -3.82 12.24
N CYS A 117 -11.79 -3.62 10.99
CA CYS A 117 -10.44 -3.99 10.54
C CYS A 117 -9.36 -3.11 11.20
N MET A 118 -9.65 -1.81 11.34
CA MET A 118 -8.72 -0.81 11.87
C MET A 118 -9.38 0.05 12.96
N LYS A 119 -8.61 0.45 13.96
CA LYS A 119 -9.01 1.40 15.00
C LYS A 119 -8.84 2.84 14.51
N PRO A 120 -9.58 3.82 15.07
CA PRO A 120 -9.46 5.22 14.68
C PRO A 120 -8.04 5.77 14.75
N GLU A 121 -7.27 5.41 15.78
CA GLU A 121 -5.91 5.93 16.01
C GLU A 121 -4.92 5.39 14.97
N GLU A 122 -5.12 4.15 14.53
CA GLU A 122 -4.28 3.50 13.52
C GLU A 122 -4.59 4.06 12.13
N LEU A 123 -5.87 4.31 11.84
CA LEU A 123 -6.31 5.03 10.65
C LEU A 123 -5.74 6.45 10.62
N ASP A 124 -5.74 7.17 11.74
CA ASP A 124 -5.13 8.50 11.79
C ASP A 124 -3.61 8.43 11.56
N THR A 125 -2.94 7.42 12.10
CA THR A 125 -1.51 7.18 11.86
C THR A 125 -1.22 7.02 10.36
N ILE A 126 -2.01 6.19 9.66
CA ILE A 126 -1.91 5.99 8.20
C ILE A 126 -2.20 7.31 7.45
N ARG A 127 -3.22 8.06 7.87
CA ARG A 127 -3.57 9.35 7.28
C ARG A 127 -2.43 10.36 7.40
N GLN A 128 -1.84 10.49 8.59
CA GLN A 128 -0.73 11.40 8.85
C GLN A 128 0.52 11.00 8.06
N PHE A 129 0.78 9.70 7.93
CA PHE A 129 1.85 9.19 7.08
C PHE A 129 1.65 9.61 5.62
N GLY A 130 0.45 9.44 5.07
CA GLY A 130 0.12 9.84 3.69
C GLY A 130 0.19 11.34 3.40
N LEU A 131 0.18 12.19 4.44
CA LEU A 131 0.34 13.66 4.30
C LEU A 131 1.81 14.11 4.27
N ARG A 132 2.78 13.23 4.60
CA ARG A 132 4.19 13.59 4.60
C ARG A 132 4.67 13.85 3.17
N LYS A 133 5.29 15.01 2.92
CA LYS A 133 5.87 15.34 1.61
C LYS A 133 7.14 14.53 1.36
N GLY A 134 7.07 13.58 0.42
CA GLY A 134 8.23 12.85 -0.12
C GLY A 134 8.82 11.85 0.88
N LEU A 135 8.64 10.55 0.60
CA LEU A 135 9.17 9.44 1.41
C LEU A 135 10.71 9.33 1.42
N ARG A 136 11.44 10.30 0.83
CA ARG A 136 12.90 10.41 0.90
C ARG A 136 13.44 11.29 2.03
N MET A 137 12.61 11.65 3.01
CA MET A 137 13.10 12.37 4.18
C MET A 137 13.53 11.39 5.27
N ASN A 138 14.85 11.23 5.41
CA ASN A 138 15.60 10.60 6.51
C ASN A 138 14.72 10.20 7.71
N PHE A 139 14.38 8.91 7.78
CA PHE A 139 13.74 8.33 8.94
C PHE A 139 14.81 7.97 9.98
N LEU A 140 15.06 8.88 10.92
CA LEU A 140 15.50 8.50 12.26
C LEU A 140 14.22 8.29 13.08
N ILE A 141 13.87 7.03 13.28
CA ILE A 141 13.04 6.58 14.41
C ILE A 141 13.97 6.22 15.56
#